data_AF-A0A942J989-F1
#
_entry.id   AF-A0A942J989-F1
#
_cell.length_a   1.000
_cell.length_b   1.000
_cell.length_c   1.000
_cell.angle_alpha   90.00
_cell.angle_beta   90.00
_cell.angle_gamma   90.00
#
_symmetry.space_group_name_H-M   'P 1'
#
loop_
_entity.id
_entity.type
_entity.pdbx_description
1 polymer ?
#
loop_
_entity_poly.entity_id
_entity_poly.type
_entity_poly.pdbx_seq_one_letter_code
_entity_poly.pdbx_strand_id
1 'polypeptide(L)'
;MKATFNDFLVENPNCSKYDGNTDAIAIFDLLSKDENIIGMIDASEAGKPALSACVDEIEAFFNNQQNPTFYLTDDFTRQAVGRMIKTILAPFRYKVTVQKDLPKALKCKYFTSASCYTKSGTPTMKVIRTIAEV
;
A
#
# COMPACT_ATOMS: atom_id res chain seq x y z
N MET A 1 -3.56 16.46 -4.03
CA MET A 1 -3.37 16.11 -2.61
C MET A 1 -3.23 14.61 -2.52
N LYS A 2 -2.54 14.10 -1.48
CA LYS A 2 -2.50 12.65 -1.23
C LYS A 2 -3.91 12.15 -0.93
N ALA A 3 -4.16 10.89 -1.24
CA ALA A 3 -5.41 10.25 -0.83
C ALA A 3 -5.46 10.12 0.70
N THR A 4 -6.67 10.19 1.24
CA THR A 4 -6.96 10.04 2.66
C THR A 4 -7.59 8.68 2.94
N PHE A 5 -7.61 8.27 4.21
CA PHE A 5 -8.31 7.05 4.61
C PHE A 5 -9.82 7.11 4.29
N ASN A 6 -10.42 8.30 4.36
CA ASN A 6 -11.82 8.50 3.96
C ASN A 6 -12.01 8.26 2.45
N ASP A 7 -11.09 8.70 1.60
CA ASP A 7 -11.14 8.39 0.16
C ASP A 7 -11.13 6.86 -0.05
N PHE A 8 -10.32 6.12 0.71
CA PHE A 8 -10.30 4.67 0.66
C PHE A 8 -11.66 4.04 1.03
N LEU A 9 -12.30 4.52 2.11
CA LEU A 9 -13.61 4.00 2.52
C LEU A 9 -14.71 4.33 1.49
N VAL A 10 -14.69 5.55 0.93
CA VAL A 10 -15.65 5.98 -0.10
C VAL A 10 -15.47 5.16 -1.39
N GLU A 11 -14.24 4.90 -1.81
CA GLU A 11 -13.93 4.08 -3.00
C GLU A 11 -14.21 2.59 -2.79
N ASN A 12 -14.20 2.11 -1.54
CA ASN A 12 -14.34 0.70 -1.19
C ASN A 12 -15.44 0.49 -0.13
N PRO A 13 -16.74 0.60 -0.49
CA PRO A 13 -17.84 0.48 0.47
C PRO A 13 -17.89 -0.85 1.24
N ASN A 14 -17.32 -1.92 0.68
CA ASN A 14 -17.20 -3.21 1.37
C ASN A 14 -16.20 -3.19 2.54
N CYS A 15 -15.30 -2.20 2.59
CA CYS A 15 -14.36 -1.97 3.68
C CYS A 15 -14.91 -1.04 4.77
N SER A 16 -16.20 -0.66 4.73
CA SER A 16 -16.84 0.26 5.70
C SER A 16 -16.75 -0.22 7.15
N LYS A 17 -16.60 -1.52 7.40
CA LYS A 17 -16.36 -2.08 8.74
C LYS A 17 -15.06 -1.57 9.40
N TYR A 18 -14.15 -0.95 8.64
CA TYR A 18 -12.94 -0.34 9.16
C TYR A 18 -13.08 1.17 9.43
N ASP A 19 -14.28 1.74 9.29
CA ASP A 19 -14.52 3.12 9.70
C ASP A 19 -14.23 3.27 11.21
N GLY A 20 -13.42 4.28 11.55
CA GLY A 20 -12.90 4.50 12.90
C GLY A 20 -11.93 3.43 13.43
N ASN A 21 -11.55 2.42 12.64
CA ASN A 21 -10.63 1.38 13.08
C ASN A 21 -9.18 1.92 13.13
N THR A 22 -8.61 2.02 14.33
CA THR A 22 -7.29 2.61 14.57
C THR A 22 -6.16 1.86 13.87
N ASP A 23 -6.25 0.53 13.77
CA ASP A 23 -5.20 -0.27 13.13
C ASP A 23 -5.25 -0.15 11.61
N ALA A 24 -6.45 -0.12 11.03
CA ALA A 24 -6.64 0.11 9.60
C ALA A 24 -6.14 1.51 9.19
N ILE A 25 -6.42 2.52 10.01
CA ILE A 25 -5.93 3.89 9.82
C ILE A 25 -4.40 3.89 9.91
N ALA A 26 -3.81 3.28 10.93
CA ALA A 26 -2.36 3.22 11.11
C ALA A 26 -1.65 2.51 9.93
N ILE A 27 -2.23 1.42 9.41
CA ILE A 27 -1.72 0.76 8.20
C ILE A 27 -1.82 1.68 6.98
N PHE A 28 -2.93 2.40 6.81
CA PHE A 28 -3.08 3.35 5.70
C PHE A 28 -2.06 4.49 5.80
N ASP A 29 -1.85 5.04 6.99
CA ASP A 29 -0.89 6.10 7.26
C ASP A 29 0.54 5.62 7.00
N LEU A 30 0.84 4.37 7.40
CA LEU A 30 2.11 3.71 7.14
C LEU A 30 2.38 3.59 5.64
N LEU A 31 1.40 3.10 4.86
CA LEU A 31 1.49 3.04 3.41
C LEU A 31 1.59 4.42 2.75
N SER A 32 1.04 5.46 3.38
CA SER A 32 0.97 6.83 2.87
C SER A 32 2.19 7.70 3.18
N LYS A 33 3.15 7.17 3.95
CA LYS A 33 4.47 7.79 4.14
C LYS A 33 5.16 8.03 2.80
N ASP A 34 5.89 9.13 2.66
CA ASP A 34 6.49 9.52 1.38
C ASP A 34 7.46 8.45 0.87
N GLU A 35 8.31 7.94 1.75
CA GLU A 35 9.25 6.86 1.46
C GLU A 35 8.56 5.60 0.93
N ASN A 36 7.41 5.23 1.48
CA ASN A 36 6.65 4.05 1.08
C ASN A 36 5.92 4.29 -0.24
N ILE A 37 5.35 5.48 -0.46
CA ILE A 37 4.77 5.85 -1.76
C ILE A 37 5.85 5.83 -2.85
N ILE A 38 7.03 6.41 -2.58
CA ILE A 38 8.16 6.43 -3.50
C ILE A 38 8.62 5.00 -3.80
N GLY A 39 8.81 4.18 -2.78
CA GLY A 39 9.21 2.78 -2.93
C GLY A 39 8.20 1.95 -3.71
N MET A 40 6.89 2.13 -3.45
CA MET A 40 5.82 1.45 -4.19
C MET A 40 5.81 1.87 -5.68
N ILE A 41 6.07 3.14 -5.97
CA ILE A 41 6.22 3.64 -7.33
C ILE A 41 7.47 3.06 -8.01
N ASP A 42 8.62 3.05 -7.33
CA ASP A 42 9.87 2.48 -7.85
C ASP A 42 9.73 0.99 -8.14
N ALA A 43 9.10 0.24 -7.24
CA ALA A 43 8.78 -1.17 -7.45
C ALA A 43 7.87 -1.37 -8.67
N SER A 44 6.86 -0.50 -8.83
CA SER A 44 5.94 -0.54 -9.96
C SER A 44 6.64 -0.23 -11.28
N GLU A 45 7.52 0.77 -11.33
CA GLU A 45 8.34 1.12 -12.49
C GLU A 45 9.32 0.01 -12.87
N ALA A 46 9.81 -0.75 -11.88
CA ALA A 46 10.60 -1.96 -12.08
C ALA A 46 9.76 -3.21 -12.44
N GLY A 47 8.44 -3.07 -12.60
CA GLY A 47 7.54 -4.18 -12.93
C GLY A 47 7.37 -5.22 -11.80
N LYS A 48 7.67 -4.83 -10.56
CA LYS A 48 7.52 -5.63 -9.33
C LYS A 48 6.22 -5.28 -8.60
N PRO A 49 5.72 -6.13 -7.70
CA PRO A 49 4.55 -5.79 -6.89
C PRO A 49 4.81 -4.54 -6.03
N ALA A 50 3.87 -3.60 -5.96
CA ALA A 50 4.06 -2.35 -5.21
C ALA A 50 4.35 -2.61 -3.73
N LEU A 51 3.57 -3.50 -3.10
CA LEU A 51 3.72 -3.86 -1.69
C LEU A 51 5.13 -4.42 -1.36
N SER A 52 5.89 -4.91 -2.34
CA SER A 52 7.25 -5.41 -2.10
C SER A 52 8.22 -4.36 -1.53
N ALA A 53 7.88 -3.07 -1.63
CA ALA A 53 8.68 -1.98 -1.10
C ALA A 53 8.56 -1.78 0.42
N CYS A 54 7.46 -2.24 1.04
CA CYS A 54 7.16 -1.95 2.44
C CYS A 54 6.40 -3.08 3.16
N VAL A 55 6.36 -4.29 2.58
CA VAL A 55 5.65 -5.43 3.17
C VAL A 55 6.20 -5.81 4.54
N ASP A 56 7.50 -5.71 4.73
CA ASP A 56 8.19 -5.96 5.99
C ASP A 56 7.76 -4.98 7.08
N GLU A 57 7.65 -3.68 6.77
CA GLU A 57 7.16 -2.67 7.71
C GLU A 57 5.71 -2.94 8.12
N ILE A 58 4.86 -3.34 7.16
CA ILE A 58 3.44 -3.66 7.38
C ILE A 58 3.29 -4.91 8.27
N GLU A 59 4.03 -5.97 7.98
CA GLU A 59 3.99 -7.19 8.77
C GLU A 59 4.60 -6.99 10.16
N ALA A 60 5.68 -6.19 10.28
CA ALA A 60 6.27 -5.84 11.56
C ALA A 60 5.31 -5.03 12.43
N PHE A 61 4.61 -4.05 11.85
CA PHE A 61 3.57 -3.30 12.56
C PHE A 61 2.53 -4.24 13.17
N PHE A 62 1.97 -5.15 12.36
CA PHE A 62 0.97 -6.11 12.82
C PHE A 62 1.51 -7.07 13.90
N ASN A 63 2.71 -7.64 13.70
CA ASN A 63 3.30 -8.58 14.66
C ASN A 63 3.59 -7.95 16.04
N ASN A 64 3.79 -6.63 16.10
CA ASN A 64 4.07 -5.90 17.33
C ASN A 64 2.81 -5.47 18.10
N GLN A 65 1.60 -5.73 17.57
CA GLN A 65 0.35 -5.39 18.25
C GLN A 65 -0.03 -6.46 19.28
N GLN A 66 -0.44 -6.04 20.48
CA GLN A 66 -0.94 -6.97 21.51
C GLN A 66 -2.37 -7.43 21.23
N ASN A 67 -3.25 -6.52 20.79
CA ASN A 67 -4.67 -6.78 20.54
C ASN A 67 -5.08 -6.18 19.20
N PRO A 68 -4.63 -6.74 18.06
CA PRO A 68 -4.97 -6.21 16.75
C PRO A 68 -6.48 -6.27 16.52
N THR A 69 -7.00 -5.31 15.77
CA THR A 69 -8.37 -5.24 15.25
C THR A 69 -8.39 -5.30 13.71
N PHE A 70 -7.20 -5.32 13.10
CA PHE A 70 -6.96 -5.47 11.68
C PHE A 70 -6.02 -6.68 11.45
N TYR A 71 -6.59 -7.84 11.12
CA TYR A 71 -5.88 -9.12 11.16
C TYR A 71 -5.28 -9.53 9.81
N LEU A 72 -3.96 -9.47 9.65
CA LEU A 72 -3.33 -9.90 8.39
C LEU A 72 -3.45 -11.42 8.10
N THR A 73 -3.90 -12.20 9.08
CA THR A 73 -4.23 -13.62 8.89
C THR A 73 -5.47 -13.84 8.03
N ASP A 74 -6.37 -12.85 7.93
CA ASP A 74 -7.59 -12.99 7.14
C ASP A 74 -7.45 -12.41 5.72
N ASP A 75 -8.03 -13.13 4.75
CA ASP A 75 -7.92 -12.82 3.33
C ASP A 75 -8.54 -11.46 2.99
N PHE A 76 -9.62 -11.08 3.66
CA PHE A 76 -10.33 -9.84 3.40
C PHE A 76 -9.48 -8.63 3.80
N THR A 77 -8.86 -8.68 4.98
CA THR A 77 -7.97 -7.64 5.49
C THR A 77 -6.74 -7.49 4.59
N ARG A 78 -6.14 -8.59 4.12
CA ARG A 78 -5.03 -8.51 3.15
C ARG A 78 -5.46 -7.88 1.83
N GLN A 79 -6.66 -8.19 1.34
CA GLN A 79 -7.21 -7.51 0.16
C GLN A 79 -7.51 -6.03 0.43
N ALA A 80 -7.92 -5.67 1.66
CA ALA A 80 -8.11 -4.28 2.05
C ALA A 80 -6.80 -3.49 1.96
N VAL A 81 -5.67 -4.07 2.40
CA VAL A 81 -4.32 -3.47 2.19
C VAL A 81 -4.04 -3.21 0.71
N GLY A 82 -4.32 -4.18 -0.17
CA GLY A 82 -4.18 -3.98 -1.62
C GLY A 82 -5.06 -2.85 -2.17
N ARG A 83 -6.28 -2.70 -1.64
CA ARG A 83 -7.19 -1.60 -2.00
C ARG A 83 -6.70 -0.25 -1.49
N MET A 84 -6.15 -0.19 -0.28
CA MET A 84 -5.51 1.01 0.27
C MET A 84 -4.39 1.49 -0.65
N ILE A 85 -3.49 0.59 -1.09
CA ILE A 85 -2.42 0.92 -2.04
C ILE A 85 -2.98 1.47 -3.35
N LYS A 86 -4.03 0.85 -3.89
CA LYS A 86 -4.69 1.35 -5.10
C LYS A 86 -5.20 2.77 -4.93
N THR A 87 -5.83 3.09 -3.80
CA THR A 87 -6.30 4.45 -3.48
C THR A 87 -5.12 5.42 -3.35
N ILE A 88 -4.07 5.05 -2.61
CA ILE A 88 -2.87 5.88 -2.37
C ILE A 88 -2.15 6.23 -3.68
N LEU A 89 -2.06 5.29 -4.61
CA LEU A 89 -1.35 5.47 -5.88
C LEU A 89 -2.19 6.15 -6.98
N ALA A 90 -3.50 6.33 -6.77
CA ALA A 90 -4.39 6.91 -7.76
C ALA A 90 -4.05 8.37 -8.15
N PRO A 91 -3.69 9.29 -7.23
CA PRO A 91 -3.24 10.65 -7.56
C PRO A 91 -2.02 10.69 -8.50
N PHE A 92 -1.17 9.65 -8.44
CA PHE A 92 0.02 9.49 -9.28
C PHE A 92 -0.27 8.77 -10.61
N ARG A 93 -1.52 8.35 -10.83
CA ARG A 93 -2.01 7.63 -12.01
C ARG A 93 -1.41 6.26 -12.24
N TYR A 94 -1.01 5.58 -11.17
CA TYR A 94 -0.62 4.18 -11.25
C TYR A 94 -1.88 3.32 -11.19
N LYS A 95 -2.09 2.51 -12.23
CA LYS A 95 -3.21 1.57 -12.33
C LYS A 95 -2.71 0.15 -12.20
N VAL A 96 -3.49 -0.69 -11.51
CA VAL A 96 -3.21 -2.13 -11.40
C VAL A 96 -3.13 -2.74 -12.79
N THR A 97 -2.12 -3.56 -13.03
CA THR A 97 -1.95 -4.31 -14.29
C THR A 97 -2.09 -5.80 -14.08
N VAL A 98 -1.24 -6.36 -13.24
CA VAL A 98 -1.14 -7.81 -12.99
C VAL A 98 -0.80 -8.04 -11.53
N GLN A 99 -1.18 -9.20 -11.01
CA GLN A 99 -0.73 -9.66 -9.70
C GLN A 99 0.48 -10.59 -9.89
N LYS A 100 1.55 -10.37 -9.12
CA LYS A 100 2.74 -11.24 -9.12
C LYS A 100 3.09 -11.64 -7.70
N ASP A 101 3.79 -12.76 -7.59
CA ASP A 101 4.35 -13.22 -6.33
C ASP A 101 5.33 -12.20 -5.76
N LEU A 102 5.32 -12.06 -4.44
CA LEU A 102 6.33 -11.28 -3.74
C LEU A 102 7.69 -12.00 -3.82
N PRO A 103 8.81 -11.27 -3.95
CA PRO A 103 10.13 -11.88 -3.96
C PRO A 103 10.38 -12.77 -2.73
N LYS A 104 10.80 -14.02 -2.94
CA LYS A 104 11.06 -14.98 -1.85
C LYS A 104 12.09 -14.47 -0.83
N ALA A 105 12.99 -13.58 -1.24
CA ALA A 105 13.98 -12.95 -0.37
C ALA A 105 13.36 -12.11 0.77
N LEU A 106 12.12 -11.60 0.59
CA LEU A 106 11.43 -10.79 1.59
C LEU A 106 10.88 -11.62 2.76
N LYS A 107 10.84 -12.96 2.65
CA LYS A 107 10.35 -13.88 3.70
C LYS A 107 9.01 -13.47 4.31
N CYS A 108 8.10 -12.96 3.49
CA CYS A 108 6.77 -12.52 3.92
C CYS A 108 5.99 -13.66 4.59
N LYS A 109 5.29 -13.33 5.68
CA LYS A 109 4.52 -14.28 6.49
C LYS A 109 3.04 -14.29 6.12
N TYR A 110 2.49 -13.13 5.76
CA TYR A 110 1.05 -12.96 5.54
C TYR A 110 0.71 -12.73 4.07
N PHE A 111 1.59 -12.06 3.32
CA PHE A 111 1.37 -11.80 1.90
C PHE A 111 2.20 -12.74 1.02
N THR A 112 1.57 -13.38 0.05
CA THR A 112 2.26 -14.21 -0.96
C THR A 112 2.44 -13.49 -2.29
N SER A 113 1.52 -12.59 -2.62
CA SER A 113 1.48 -11.86 -3.88
C SER A 113 0.87 -10.48 -3.69
N ALA A 114 1.13 -9.57 -4.63
CA ALA A 114 0.54 -8.24 -4.64
C ALA A 114 0.44 -7.70 -6.07
N SER A 115 -0.32 -6.61 -6.24
CA SER A 115 -0.49 -5.96 -7.53
C SER A 115 0.75 -5.20 -7.98
N CYS A 116 1.09 -5.36 -9.26
CA CYS A 116 1.94 -4.46 -10.03
C CYS A 116 1.09 -3.32 -10.60
N TYR A 117 1.73 -2.18 -10.83
CA TYR A 117 1.07 -1.01 -11.38
C TYR A 117 1.87 -0.41 -12.55
N THR A 118 1.19 0.27 -13.45
CA THR A 118 1.82 1.10 -14.48
C THR A 118 1.17 2.48 -14.53
N LYS A 119 1.96 3.49 -14.87
CA LYS A 119 1.50 4.86 -14.99
C LYS A 119 0.62 5.03 -16.23
N SER A 120 -0.57 5.61 -16.08
CA SER A 120 -1.55 5.78 -17.15
C SER A 120 -2.36 7.07 -17.00
N GLY A 121 -2.23 7.99 -17.97
CA GLY A 121 -2.97 9.25 -18.01
C GLY A 121 -2.31 10.38 -17.22
N THR A 122 -3.02 11.49 -17.03
CA THR A 122 -2.46 12.73 -16.46
C THR A 122 -2.54 12.76 -14.94
N PRO A 123 -1.42 12.76 -14.20
CA PRO A 123 -1.44 12.71 -12.75
C PRO A 123 -1.73 14.05 -12.09
N THR A 124 -2.32 13.99 -10.89
CA THR A 124 -2.54 15.16 -10.02
C THR A 124 -1.42 15.33 -8.99
N MET A 125 -0.54 14.33 -8.87
CA MET A 125 0.68 14.38 -8.06
C MET A 125 1.86 13.77 -8.80
N LYS A 126 3.07 14.24 -8.49
CA LYS A 126 4.32 13.68 -9.01
C LYS A 126 5.32 13.52 -7.87
N VAL A 127 6.11 12.44 -7.91
CA VAL A 127 7.29 12.29 -7.07
C VAL A 127 8.40 13.16 -7.66
N ILE A 128 9.04 13.97 -6.81
CA ILE A 128 10.24 14.73 -7.16
C ILE A 128 11.38 14.14 -6.32
N ARG A 129 12.43 13.62 -6.98
CA ARG A 129 13.63 13.11 -6.35
C ARG A 129 14.74 14.14 -6.54
N THR A 130 15.44 14.49 -5.47
CA THR A 130 16.52 15.50 -5.50
C THR A 130 17.76 14.92 -4.83
N ILE A 131 18.90 15.05 -5.51
CA ILE A 131 20.22 14.77 -4.95
C ILE A 131 20.81 16.13 -4.56
N ALA A 132 21.31 16.27 -3.34
CA ALA A 132 21.96 17.47 -2.85
C ALA A 132 23.35 17.13 -2.30
N GLU A 133 24.28 18.06 -2.42
CA GLU A 133 25.62 17.97 -1.82
C GLU A 133 25.51 18.03 -0.28
N VAL A 134 26.43 17.33 0.39
CA VAL A 134 26.54 17.34 1.86
C VAL A 134 27.45 18.48 2.28
#